data_AF-A0A1S2W6E0-F1
#
_entry.id   AF-A0A1S2W6E0-F1
#
_cell.length_a   1.000
_cell.length_b   1.000
_cell.length_c   1.000
_cell.angle_alpha   90.00
_cell.angle_beta   90.00
_cell.angle_gamma   90.00
#
_symmetry.space_group_name_H-M   'P 1'
#
loop_
_entity.id
_entity.type
_entity.pdbx_description
1 polymer ?
#
loop_
_entity_poly.entity_id
_entity_poly.type
_entity_poly.pdbx_seq_one_letter_code
_entity_poly.pdbx_strand_id
1 'polypeptide(L)' 'MLFILEAVKFLEKKDLKAKRTGNPFSLVTIFDEKTYTKVDLFASDSFDVTGLQSGDIVNLQCRLTDQGNISVIGYN' A
#
# COMPACT_ATOMS: atom_id res chain seq x y z
N MET A 1 0.53 -1.83 -16.83
CA MET A 1 -0.53 -2.83 -16.53
C MET A 1 -1.16 -2.45 -15.20
N LEU A 2 -2.48 -2.31 -15.14
CA LEU A 2 -3.22 -1.97 -13.93
C LEU A 2 -3.57 -3.27 -13.20
N PHE A 3 -3.15 -3.43 -11.95
CA PHE A 3 -3.65 -4.49 -11.08
C PHE A 3 -4.63 -3.84 -10.12
N ILE A 4 -5.91 -4.15 -10.27
CA ILE A 4 -6.92 -3.74 -9.30
C ILE A 4 -6.93 -4.83 -8.24
N LEU A 5 -6.53 -4.50 -7.02
CA LEU A 5 -6.87 -5.31 -5.85
C LEU A 5 -8.23 -4.82 -5.37
N GLU A 6 -9.13 -5.75 -5.15
CA GLU A 6 -10.48 -5.49 -4.65
C GLU A 6 -10.46 -4.83 -3.26
N ALA A 7 -11.63 -4.59 -2.68
CA ALA A 7 -11.78 -4.10 -1.32
C ALA A 7 -10.99 -4.96 -0.31
N VAL A 8 -9.98 -4.38 0.34
CA VAL A 8 -9.13 -5.03 1.36
C VAL A 8 -9.15 -4.24 2.65
N LYS A 9 -8.71 -4.85 3.75
CA LYS A 9 -8.52 -4.17 5.04
C LYS A 9 -7.17 -3.47 5.09
N PHE A 10 -7.16 -2.16 5.33
CA PHE A 10 -5.96 -1.45 5.75
C PHE A 10 -5.60 -1.86 7.18
N LEU A 11 -4.34 -2.19 7.44
CA LEU A 11 -3.89 -2.57 8.78
C LEU A 11 -2.97 -1.52 9.38
N GLU A 12 -1.93 -1.11 8.66
CA GLU A 12 -0.96 -0.12 9.14
C GLU A 12 -0.14 0.52 8.01
N LYS A 13 0.40 1.72 8.29
CA LYS A 13 1.48 2.35 7.52
C LYS A 13 2.64 2.69 8.45
N LYS A 14 3.86 2.38 8.03
CA LYS A 14 5.11 2.70 8.75
C LYS A 14 6.08 3.40 7.82
N ASP A 15 6.57 4.56 8.24
CA ASP A 15 7.63 5.26 7.52
C ASP A 15 8.99 4.79 8.03
N LEU A 16 9.82 4.31 7.11
CA LEU A 16 11.08 3.63 7.39
C LEU A 16 12.19 4.17 6.47
N LYS A 17 13.43 3.77 6.75
CA LYS A 17 14.58 4.03 5.89
C LYS A 17 15.27 2.73 5.50
N ALA A 18 15.59 2.58 4.22
CA ALA A 18 16.27 1.40 3.72
C ALA A 18 17.69 1.32 4.33
N LYS A 19 18.01 0.22 5.02
CA LYS A 19 19.30 0.08 5.75
C LYS A 19 20.53 0.30 4.87
N ARG A 20 20.46 -0.06 3.60
CA ARG A 20 21.60 0.00 2.66
C ARG A 20 21.75 1.35 1.97
N THR A 21 20.65 2.00 1.59
CA THR A 21 20.68 3.24 0.79
C THR A 21 20.35 4.49 1.61
N GLY A 22 19.75 4.32 2.79
CA GLY A 22 19.23 5.42 3.61
C GLY A 22 17.95 6.05 3.06
N ASN A 23 17.49 5.63 1.88
CA ASN A 23 16.31 6.21 1.23
C ASN A 23 15.06 5.96 2.08
N PRO A 24 14.21 6.99 2.26
CA PRO A 24 12.93 6.81 2.91
C PRO A 24 12.02 5.92 2.07
N PHE A 25 11.13 5.20 2.75
CA PHE A 25 10.02 4.48 2.13
C PHE A 25 8.90 4.28 3.17
N SER A 26 7.68 4.07 2.69
CA SER A 26 6.56 3.63 3.52
C SER A 26 6.32 2.14 3.32
N LEU A 27 6.17 1.40 4.42
CA LEU A 27 5.62 0.05 4.42
C LEU A 27 4.12 0.13 4.72
N VAL A 28 3.32 -0.43 3.84
CA VAL A 28 1.86 -0.45 3.95
C VAL A 28 1.42 -1.88 4.06
N THR A 29 0.68 -2.18 5.12
CA THR A 29 0.20 -3.52 5.37
C THR A 29 -1.30 -3.58 5.17
N ILE A 30 -1.73 -4.56 4.38
CA ILE A 30 -3.13 -4.81 4.04
C ILE A 30 -3.47 -6.27 4.25
N PHE A 31 -4.76 -6.56 4.39
CA PHE A 31 -5.28 -7.90 4.51
C PHE A 31 -6.45 -8.12 3.56
N ASP A 32 -6.33 -9.12 2.70
CA ASP A 32 -7.41 -9.60 1.85
C ASP A 32 -8.13 -10.74 2.56
N GLU A 33 -9.39 -10.50 2.94
CA GLU A 33 -10.21 -11.48 3.65
C GLU A 33 -10.67 -12.64 2.76
N LYS A 34 -10.74 -12.45 1.43
CA LYS A 34 -11.19 -13.50 0.50
C LYS A 34 -10.15 -14.59 0.38
N THR A 35 -8.88 -14.18 0.34
CA THR A 35 -7.74 -15.08 0.18
C THR A 35 -7.01 -15.35 1.50
N TYR A 36 -7.45 -14.74 2.61
CA TYR A 36 -6.79 -14.79 3.92
C TYR A 36 -5.30 -14.43 3.84
N THR A 37 -4.96 -13.48 2.97
CA THR A 37 -3.57 -13.12 2.67
C THR A 37 -3.23 -11.75 3.22
N LYS A 38 -2.10 -11.68 3.92
CA LYS A 38 -1.50 -10.42 4.37
C LYS A 38 -0.43 -10.00 3.36
N VAL A 39 -0.50 -8.75 2.90
CA VAL A 39 0.45 -8.20 1.92
C VAL A 39 1.10 -6.94 2.50
N ASP A 40 2.42 -6.87 2.36
CA ASP A 40 3.21 -5.69 2.68
C ASP A 40 3.68 -5.03 1.38
N LEU A 41 3.30 -3.77 1.17
CA LEU A 41 3.63 -2.97 0.00
C LEU A 41 4.69 -1.93 0.38
N PHE A 42 5.75 -1.86 -0.41
CA PHE A 42 6.80 -0.85 -0.28
C PHE A 42 6.49 0.30 -1.24
N ALA A 43 6.24 1.49 -0.71
CA ALA A 43 6.00 2.70 -1.50
C ALA A 43 7.14 3.69 -1.29
N SER A 44 7.77 4.15 -2.38
CA SER A 44 8.89 5.09 -2.29
C SER A 44 8.43 6.51 -1.99
N ASP A 45 7.31 6.96 -2.55
CA ASP A 45 6.72 8.29 -2.32
C ASP A 45 5.23 8.25 -2.70
N SER A 46 4.36 8.97 -1.95
CA SER A 46 2.93 9.23 -2.23
C SER A 46 1.84 8.21 -1.81
N PHE A 47 2.11 7.29 -0.87
CA PHE A 47 0.97 6.57 -0.26
C PHE A 47 0.29 7.40 0.83
N ASP A 48 -0.68 8.20 0.42
CA ASP A 48 -1.52 8.98 1.33
C ASP A 48 -2.65 8.09 1.89
N VAL A 49 -2.61 7.88 3.20
CA VAL A 49 -3.65 7.16 3.99
C VAL A 49 -4.22 8.04 5.07
N THR A 50 -4.15 9.37 4.88
CA THR A 50 -4.64 10.32 5.86
C THR A 50 -6.11 10.04 6.15
N GLY A 51 -6.41 9.77 7.43
CA GLY A 51 -7.77 9.48 7.90
C GLY A 51 -8.16 7.99 7.92
N LEU A 52 -7.32 7.09 7.41
CA LEU A 52 -7.56 5.65 7.50
C LEU A 52 -7.14 5.08 8.85
N GLN A 53 -7.96 4.17 9.37
CA GLN A 53 -7.74 3.43 10.61
C GLN A 53 -7.61 1.93 10.33
N SER A 54 -6.92 1.23 11.22
CA SER A 54 -6.76 -0.23 11.11
C SER A 54 -8.13 -0.91 11.10
N GLY A 55 -8.38 -1.74 10.09
CA GLY A 55 -9.65 -2.41 9.85
C GLY A 55 -10.53 -1.74 8.79
N ASP A 56 -10.22 -0.51 8.39
CA ASP A 56 -10.95 0.17 7.32
C ASP A 56 -10.85 -0.60 6.01
N ILE A 57 -11.98 -0.67 5.30
CA ILE A 57 -12.04 -1.29 3.98
C ILE A 57 -11.65 -0.23 2.95
N VAL A 58 -10.60 -0.52 2.19
CA VAL A 58 -10.05 0.36 1.17
C VAL A 58 -10.00 -0.36 -0.17
N ASN A 59 -10.30 0.37 -1.24
CA ASN A 59 -10.01 -0.10 -2.58
C ASN A 59 -8.57 0.24 -2.93
N LEU A 60 -7.81 -0.73 -3.42
CA LEU A 60 -6.43 -0.52 -3.82
C LEU A 60 -6.30 -0.52 -5.34
N GLN A 61 -5.99 0.65 -5.87
CA GLN A 61 -5.60 0.76 -7.26
C GLN A 61 -4.08 0.69 -7.38
N CYS A 62 -3.51 -0.45 -7.80
CA CYS A 62 -2.08 -0.57 -8.07
C CYS A 62 -1.79 -0.26 -9.54
N ARG A 63 -1.20 0.90 -9.83
CA ARG A 63 -0.72 1.26 -11.17
C ARG A 63 0.79 1.06 -11.27
N LEU A 64 1.23 0.18 -12.16
CA LEU A 64 2.63 0.13 -12.58
C LEU A 64 2.92 1.34 -13.47
N THR A 65 3.79 2.25 -13.02
CA THR A 65 4.27 3.36 -13.85
C THR A 65 5.28 2.87 -14.87
N ASP A 66 5.57 3.69 -15.88
CA ASP A 66 6.57 3.38 -16.91
C ASP A 66 8.00 3.27 -16.35
N GLN A 67 8.17 3.61 -15.07
CA GLN A 67 9.42 3.49 -14.29
C GLN A 67 9.44 2.26 -13.37
N GLY A 68 8.37 1.44 -13.38
CA GLY A 68 8.25 0.25 -12.54
C GLY A 68 7.76 0.51 -11.12
N ASN A 69 7.25 1.70 -10.81
CA ASN A 69 6.72 2.03 -9.47
C ASN A 69 5.27 1.54 -9.33
N ILE A 70 4.87 1.08 -8.15
CA ILE A 70 3.47 0.78 -7.82
C ILE A 70 2.88 1.99 -7.10
N SER A 71 1.97 2.72 -7.76
CA SER A 71 1.13 3.72 -7.10
C SER A 71 -0.09 3.02 -6.54
N VAL A 72 -0.39 3.25 -5.27
CA VAL A 72 -1.56 2.72 -4.56
C VAL A 72 -2.37 3.93 -4.10
N ILE A 73 -3.67 3.97 -4.39
CA ILE A 73 -4.55 5.04 -3.91
C ILE A 73 -5.65 4.35 -3.11
N GLY A 74 -5.73 4.65 -1.82
CA GLY A 74 -6.83 4.23 -0.96
C GLY A 74 -7.93 5.29 -0.96
N TYR A 75 -9.17 4.88 -1.16
CA TYR A 75 -10.35 5.72 -0.98
C TYR A 75 -11.43 4.93 -0.25
N ASN A 76 -12.14 5.62 0.64
CA ASN A 76 -13.36 5.15 1.30
C ASN A 76 -14.54 5.16 0.32
#